data_AF-A0A392QAM2-F1
#
_entry.id   AF-A0A392QAM2-F1
#
_cell.length_a   1.000
_cell.length_b   1.000
_cell.length_c   1.000
_cell.angle_alpha   90.00
_cell.angle_beta   90.00
_cell.angle_gamma   90.00
#
_symmetry.space_group_name_H-M   'P 1'
#
loop_
_entity.id
_entity.type
_entity.pdbx_description
1 polymer ?
#
loop_
_entity_poly.entity_id
_entity_poly.type
_entity_poly.pdbx_seq_one_letter_code
_entity_poly.pdbx_strand_id
1 'polypeptide(L)' 'RRTDQIEYEAIMDRNEAVFYAQYGDHMRDQEEEMADVASAATASAAAANAGTPEFTFSVLGLEDPAAFNNFMRPDPPADE' A
#
# COMPACT_ATOMS: atom_id res chain seq x y z
N ARG A 1 12.42 50.38 11.91
CA ARG A 1 11.26 49.71 12.56
C ARG A 1 10.17 49.34 11.56
N ARG A 2 9.45 50.28 10.92
CA ARG A 2 8.40 49.91 9.93
C ARG A 2 8.99 49.29 8.65
N THR A 3 10.10 49.85 8.14
CA THR A 3 10.79 49.30 6.97
C THR A 3 11.31 47.89 7.23
N ASP A 4 11.97 47.68 8.38
CA ASP A 4 12.51 46.37 8.78
C ASP A 4 11.42 45.29 8.88
N GLN A 5 10.23 45.67 9.35
CA GLN A 5 9.05 44.79 9.39
C GLN A 5 8.59 44.39 7.98
N ILE A 6 8.51 45.36 7.06
CA ILE A 6 8.08 45.13 5.67
C ILE A 6 9.09 44.25 4.92
N GLU A 7 10.39 44.46 5.14
CA GLU A 7 11.44 43.63 4.55
C GLU A 7 11.39 42.20 5.08
N TYR A 8 11.17 42.04 6.39
CA TYR A 8 11.02 40.71 7.00
C TYR A 8 9.83 39.96 6.41
N GLU A 9 8.66 40.60 6.33
CA GLU A 9 7.45 40.01 5.76
C GLU A 9 7.66 39.62 4.28
N ALA A 10 8.25 40.50 3.47
CA ALA A 10 8.54 40.19 2.07
C ALA A 10 9.52 39.02 1.89
N ILE A 11 10.49 38.86 2.79
CA ILE A 11 11.41 37.71 2.78
C ILE A 11 10.66 36.43 3.20
N MET A 12 9.79 36.52 4.19
CA MET A 12 8.96 35.38 4.63
C MET A 12 8.02 34.91 3.53
N ASP A 13 7.31 35.82 2.87
CA ASP A 13 6.41 35.50 1.77
C ASP A 13 7.15 34.80 0.63
N ARG A 14 8.36 35.28 0.31
CA ARG A 14 9.21 34.66 -0.71
C ARG A 14 9.65 33.25 -0.30
N ASN A 15 10.06 33.06 0.95
CA ASN A 15 10.49 31.76 1.45
C ASN A 15 9.33 30.76 1.50
N GLU A 16 8.15 31.21 1.91
CA GLU A 16 6.94 30.40 1.92
C GLU A 16 6.56 29.95 0.51
N ALA A 17 6.58 30.86 -0.47
CA ALA A 17 6.32 30.53 -1.87
C ALA A 17 7.33 29.51 -2.43
N VAL A 18 8.61 29.66 -2.11
CA VAL A 18 9.66 28.70 -2.51
C VAL A 18 9.45 27.35 -1.84
N PHE A 19 9.11 27.32 -0.55
CA PHE A 19 8.86 26.10 0.20
C PHE A 19 7.72 25.28 -0.41
N TYR A 20 6.57 25.89 -0.67
CA TYR A 20 5.43 25.16 -1.25
C TYR A 20 5.67 24.69 -2.68
N ALA A 21 6.41 25.47 -3.48
CA ALA A 21 6.78 25.03 -4.83
C ALA A 21 7.66 23.77 -4.79
N GLN A 22 8.73 23.80 -3.98
CA GLN A 22 9.67 22.68 -3.85
C GLN A 22 9.02 21.46 -3.20
N TYR A 23 8.17 21.67 -2.18
CA TYR A 23 7.41 20.59 -1.56
C TYR A 23 6.46 19.94 -2.57
N GLY A 24 5.77 20.75 -3.38
CA GLY A 24 4.91 20.25 -4.45
C GLY A 24 5.66 19.40 -5.48
N ASP A 25 6.85 19.82 -5.89
CA ASP A 25 7.68 19.04 -6.82
C ASP A 25 8.16 17.73 -6.18
N HIS A 26 8.65 17.76 -4.93
CA HIS A 26 9.04 16.56 -4.20
C HIS A 26 7.89 15.55 -4.03
N MET A 27 6.68 16.04 -3.76
CA MET A 27 5.50 15.18 -3.63
C MET A 27 5.12 14.51 -4.95
N ARG A 28 5.25 15.21 -6.09
CA ARG A 28 4.99 14.62 -7.42
C ARG A 28 6.03 13.56 -7.76
N ASP A 29 7.31 13.83 -7.51
CA ASP A 29 8.38 12.85 -7.74
C ASP A 29 8.16 11.58 -6.89
N GLN A 30 7.80 11.75 -5.61
CA GLN A 30 7.48 10.62 -4.73
C GLN A 30 6.23 9.86 -5.17
N GLU A 31 5.18 10.56 -5.64
CA GLU A 31 3.97 9.92 -6.14
C GLU A 31 4.24 9.09 -7.40
N GLU A 32 5.09 9.58 -8.31
CA GLU A 32 5.52 8.86 -9.50
C GLU A 32 6.34 7.61 -9.12
N GLU A 33 7.30 7.73 -8.20
CA GLU A 33 8.07 6.58 -7.70
C GLU A 33 7.15 5.53 -7.04
N MET A 34 6.19 5.96 -6.21
CA MET A 34 5.25 5.06 -5.55
C MET A 34 4.32 4.37 -6.56
N ALA A 35 3.91 5.07 -7.62
CA ALA A 35 3.13 4.48 -8.72
C ALA A 35 3.93 3.40 -9.46
N ASP A 36 5.21 3.64 -9.74
CA ASP A 36 6.10 2.66 -10.37
C ASP A 36 6.32 1.42 -9.49
N VAL A 37 6.55 1.61 -8.19
CA VAL A 37 6.69 0.51 -7.23
C VAL A 37 5.38 -0.31 -7.15
N ALA A 38 4.22 0.34 -7.12
CA ALA A 38 2.93 -0.34 -7.11
C ALA A 38 2.69 -1.14 -8.40
N SER A 39 3.07 -0.60 -9.56
CA SER A 39 3.01 -1.28 -10.84
C SER A 39 3.91 -2.52 -10.87
N ALA A 40 5.16 -2.39 -10.43
CA ALA A 40 6.11 -3.49 -10.32
C ALA A 40 5.64 -4.59 -9.35
N ALA A 41 5.07 -4.21 -8.20
CA ALA A 41 4.49 -5.16 -7.25
C ALA A 41 3.30 -5.93 -7.86
N THR A 42 2.45 -5.24 -8.62
CA THR A 42 1.32 -5.87 -9.31
C THR A 42 1.79 -6.86 -10.39
N ALA A 43 2.78 -6.48 -11.19
CA ALA A 43 3.37 -7.37 -12.20
C ALA A 43 4.04 -8.60 -11.55
N SER A 44 4.74 -8.42 -10.43
CA SER A 44 5.35 -9.50 -9.66
C SER A 44 4.29 -10.46 -9.09
N ALA A 45 3.21 -9.92 -8.51
CA ALA A 45 2.08 -10.72 -8.03
C ALA A 45 1.41 -11.51 -9.16
N ALA A 46 1.23 -10.90 -10.33
CA ALA A 46 0.70 -11.59 -11.50
C ALA A 46 1.62 -12.72 -11.98
N ALA A 47 2.94 -12.49 -12.01
CA ALA A 47 3.93 -13.51 -12.38
C ALA A 47 4.00 -14.66 -11.36
N ALA A 48 3.89 -14.36 -10.06
CA ALA A 48 3.81 -15.37 -9.01
C ALA A 48 2.53 -16.21 -9.16
N ASN A 49 1.38 -15.56 -9.38
CA ASN A 49 0.10 -16.27 -9.60
C ASN A 49 0.10 -17.13 -10.88
N ALA A 50 0.77 -16.69 -11.94
CA ALA A 50 0.87 -17.45 -13.19
C ALA A 50 1.66 -18.77 -13.04
N GLY A 51 2.50 -18.89 -12.00
CA GLY A 51 3.26 -20.11 -11.70
C GLY A 51 2.71 -20.95 -10.54
N THR A 52 1.70 -20.47 -9.81
CA THR A 52 1.11 -21.19 -8.68
C THR A 52 -0.04 -22.10 -9.13
N PRO A 53 -0.05 -23.39 -8.76
CA PRO A 53 -1.20 -24.24 -9.01
C PRO A 53 -2.44 -23.69 -8.29
N GLU A 54 -3.56 -23.58 -9.01
CA GLU A 54 -4.84 -23.21 -8.41
C GLU A 54 -5.35 -24.38 -7.54
N PHE A 55 -5.35 -24.18 -6.22
CA PHE A 55 -6.02 -25.09 -5.29
C PHE A 55 -7.48 -24.65 -5.14
N THR A 56 -8.36 -25.31 -5.88
CA THR A 56 -9.80 -25.12 -5.74
C THR A 56 -10.36 -25.98 -4.61
N PHE A 57 -11.54 -25.64 -4.11
CA PHE A 57 -12.25 -26.45 -3.10
C PHE A 57 -12.41 -27.91 -3.54
N SER A 58 -12.62 -28.17 -4.84
CA SER A 58 -12.71 -29.54 -5.38
C SER A 58 -11.40 -30.32 -5.30
N VAL A 59 -10.26 -29.66 -5.43
CA VAL A 59 -8.95 -30.32 -5.28
C VAL A 59 -8.70 -30.75 -3.83
N LEU A 60 -9.29 -30.03 -2.87
CA LEU A 60 -9.15 -30.29 -1.44
C LEU A 60 -10.27 -31.19 -0.87
N GLY A 61 -11.24 -31.61 -1.69
CA GLY A 61 -12.43 -32.35 -1.22
C GLY A 61 -13.32 -31.51 -0.28
N LEU A 62 -13.32 -30.19 -0.46
CA LEU A 62 -14.05 -29.21 0.35
C LEU A 62 -15.24 -28.62 -0.43
N GLU A 63 -15.87 -29.42 -1.29
CA GLU A 63 -17.03 -28.97 -2.09
C GLU A 63 -18.24 -28.61 -1.22
N ASP A 64 -18.33 -29.17 -0.01
CA ASP A 64 -19.33 -28.82 0.99
C ASP A 64 -18.81 -27.70 1.91
N PRO A 65 -19.49 -26.55 2.00
CA PRO A 65 -19.17 -25.48 2.96
C PRO A 65 -19.07 -25.95 4.42
N ALA A 66 -19.76 -27.03 4.80
CA ALA A 66 -19.62 -27.62 6.14
C ALA A 66 -18.27 -28.33 6.35
N ALA A 67 -17.71 -28.95 5.30
CA ALA A 67 -16.41 -29.64 5.35
C ALA A 67 -15.26 -28.68 5.65
N PHE A 68 -15.33 -27.43 5.17
CA PHE A 68 -14.35 -26.39 5.48
C PHE A 68 -14.29 -26.07 6.99
N ASN A 69 -15.46 -25.98 7.65
CA ASN A 69 -15.51 -25.70 9.08
C ASN A 69 -14.90 -26.84 9.91
N ASN A 70 -15.19 -28.10 9.54
CA ASN A 70 -14.62 -29.28 10.19
C ASN A 70 -13.09 -29.37 9.98
N PHE A 71 -12.60 -28.95 8.81
CA PHE A 71 -11.17 -28.88 8.53
C PHE A 71 -10.45 -27.81 9.37
N MET A 72 -11.02 -26.61 9.50
CA MET A 72 -10.43 -25.50 10.24
C MET A 72 -10.55 -25.63 11.76
N ARG A 73 -11.51 -26.44 12.22
CA ARG A 73 -11.77 -26.70 13.64
C ARG A 73 -11.80 -28.21 13.86
N PRO A 74 -10.62 -28.85 13.95
CA PRO A 74 -10.59 -30.24 14.39
C PRO A 74 -11.24 -30.30 15.77
N ASP A 75 -12.21 -31.20 15.93
CA ASP A 75 -12.74 -31.49 17.26
C ASP A 75 -11.55 -31.86 18.16
N PRO A 76 -11.45 -31.27 19.38
CA PRO A 76 -10.40 -31.66 20.30
C PRO A 76 -10.51 -33.17 20.52
N PRO A 77 -9.37 -33.89 20.63
CA PRO A 77 -9.42 -35.31 20.95
C PRO A 77 -10.27 -35.47 22.21
N ALA A 78 -11.27 -36.34 22.16
CA ALA A 78 -12.03 -36.68 23.35
C ALA A 78 -11.02 -37.25 24.35
N ASP A 79 -10.83 -36.56 25.47
CA ASP A 79 -9.92 -36.99 26.54
C ASP A 79 -10.27 -38.44 26.94
N GLU A 80 -9.34 -39.38 26.74
CA GLU A 80 -9.34 -40.73 27.33
C GLU A 80 -8.62 -40.75 28.69
#